data_AF-A0A218PL63-F1
#
_entry.id   AF-A0A218PL63-F1
#
_cell.length_a   1.000
_cell.length_b   1.000
_cell.length_c   1.000
_cell.angle_alpha   90.00
_cell.angle_beta   90.00
_cell.angle_gamma   90.00
#
_symmetry.space_group_name_H-M   'P 1'
#
loop_
_entity.id
_entity.type
_entity.pdbx_description
1 polymer ?
#
loop_
_entity_poly.entity_id
_entity_poly.type
_entity_poly.pdbx_seq_one_letter_code
_entity_poly.pdbx_strand_id
1 'polypeptide(L)'
;MADAATSFGSCCEELKEALEGGDFEPLITVGPDSVIYMTVGLVDLEEEEPGLVDHPLFFCPFCGTKLQTPEEVRAKAGAEGDDDEETKSA
;
A
#
# COMPACT_ATOMS: atom_id res chain seq x y z
N MET A 1 -17.60 -14.15 6.16
CA MET A 1 -16.61 -14.87 5.33
C MET A 1 -16.51 -14.06 4.06
N ALA A 2 -15.47 -13.24 3.92
CA ALA A 2 -15.32 -12.29 2.82
C ALA A 2 -14.19 -12.76 1.91
N ASP A 3 -14.65 -13.17 0.74
CA ASP A 3 -14.06 -13.38 -0.58
C ASP A 3 -12.56 -13.13 -0.81
N ALA A 4 -11.93 -14.18 -1.33
CA ALA A 4 -10.87 -14.18 -2.34
C ALA A 4 -9.72 -13.18 -2.11
N ALA A 5 -8.97 -13.45 -1.04
CA ALA A 5 -7.55 -13.12 -0.98
C ALA A 5 -6.86 -13.59 -2.27
N THR A 6 -6.60 -12.68 -3.21
CA THR A 6 -5.35 -12.77 -3.96
C THR A 6 -4.30 -12.82 -2.84
N SER A 7 -3.69 -13.99 -2.65
CA SER A 7 -2.72 -14.17 -1.58
C SER A 7 -1.59 -13.18 -1.82
N PHE A 8 -1.56 -12.09 -1.03
CA PHE A 8 -0.50 -11.09 -1.11
C PHE A 8 0.85 -11.83 -1.03
N GLY A 9 1.77 -11.54 -1.96
CA GLY A 9 2.99 -12.35 -2.13
C GLY A 9 2.92 -13.48 -3.18
N SER A 10 1.87 -13.57 -4.00
CA SER A 10 1.73 -14.68 -4.98
C SER A 10 2.73 -14.66 -6.14
N CYS A 11 3.50 -13.57 -6.34
CA CYS A 11 4.39 -13.46 -7.50
C CYS A 11 5.75 -14.10 -7.30
N CYS A 12 6.29 -14.17 -6.08
CA CYS A 12 7.58 -14.80 -5.75
C CYS A 12 7.72 -15.02 -4.25
N GLU A 13 8.63 -15.91 -3.85
CA GLU A 13 8.89 -16.27 -2.46
C GLU A 13 9.41 -15.05 -1.68
N GLU A 14 10.28 -14.25 -2.28
CA GLU A 14 10.88 -13.06 -1.66
C GLU A 14 9.84 -12.01 -1.24
N LEU A 15 8.77 -11.81 -2.05
CA LEU A 15 7.70 -10.88 -1.67
C LEU A 15 6.86 -11.42 -0.53
N LYS A 16 6.59 -12.73 -0.53
CA LYS A 16 5.85 -13.39 0.54
C LYS A 16 6.63 -13.31 1.86
N GLU A 17 7.92 -13.62 1.83
CA GLU A 17 8.78 -13.51 3.00
C GLU A 17 8.87 -12.07 3.53
N ALA A 18 8.94 -11.07 2.63
CA ALA A 18 8.94 -9.67 3.01
C ALA A 18 7.63 -9.23 3.71
N LEU A 19 6.48 -9.80 3.30
CA LEU A 19 5.17 -9.53 3.91
C LEU A 19 4.94 -10.30 5.23
N GLU A 20 5.60 -11.44 5.42
CA GLU A 20 5.46 -12.30 6.62
C GLU A 20 6.52 -12.01 7.70
N GLY A 21 7.42 -11.04 7.47
CA GLY A 21 8.48 -10.66 8.41
C GLY A 21 7.91 -10.25 9.79
N GLY A 22 8.23 -11.01 10.84
CA GLY A 22 7.49 -10.97 12.11
C GLY A 22 8.14 -10.24 13.29
N ASP A 23 9.40 -9.81 13.20
CA ASP A 23 10.13 -9.23 14.35
C ASP A 23 10.16 -7.69 14.35
N PHE A 24 9.86 -7.04 13.22
CA PHE A 24 9.93 -5.59 13.06
C PHE A 24 8.78 -5.08 12.19
N GLU A 25 8.54 -3.78 12.24
CA GLU A 25 7.60 -3.12 11.34
C GLU A 25 8.03 -3.36 9.88
N PRO A 26 7.20 -4.02 9.07
CA PRO A 26 7.62 -4.52 7.77
C PRO A 26 7.74 -3.37 6.76
N LEU A 27 8.86 -3.35 6.02
CA LEU A 27 9.10 -2.35 4.97
C LEU A 27 8.04 -2.40 3.86
N ILE A 28 7.45 -3.58 3.62
CA ILE A 28 6.36 -3.80 2.68
C ILE A 28 5.17 -4.33 3.47
N THR A 29 4.02 -3.66 3.37
CA THR A 29 2.82 -4.00 4.14
C THR A 29 1.57 -3.93 3.27
N VAL A 30 0.51 -4.59 3.72
CA VAL A 30 -0.83 -4.46 3.14
C VAL A 30 -1.61 -3.46 3.99
N GLY A 31 -1.97 -2.34 3.37
CA GLY A 31 -2.79 -1.31 4.01
C GLY A 31 -4.22 -1.80 4.31
N PRO A 32 -4.96 -1.09 5.17
CA PRO A 32 -6.36 -1.42 5.49
C PRO A 32 -7.27 -1.41 4.25
N ASP A 33 -6.94 -0.56 3.27
CA ASP A 33 -7.56 -0.44 1.95
C ASP A 33 -7.20 -1.59 0.98
N SER A 34 -6.45 -2.61 1.43
CA SER A 34 -6.00 -3.75 0.62
C SER A 34 -5.10 -3.38 -0.57
N VAL A 35 -4.35 -2.28 -0.46
CA VAL A 35 -3.23 -1.91 -1.33
C VAL A 35 -1.91 -2.33 -0.68
N ILE A 36 -0.96 -2.77 -1.52
CA ILE A 36 0.40 -3.07 -1.07
C ILE A 36 1.20 -1.76 -1.05
N TYR A 37 1.74 -1.41 0.11
CA TYR A 37 2.58 -0.24 0.33
C TYR A 37 4.01 -0.64 0.66
N MET A 38 4.94 0.26 0.37
CA MET A 38 6.33 0.19 0.83
C MET A 38 6.71 1.51 1.49
N THR A 39 7.32 1.42 2.66
CA THR A 39 7.87 2.59 3.34
C THR A 39 9.10 3.07 2.57
N VAL A 40 9.07 4.32 2.13
CA VAL A 40 10.13 4.95 1.34
C VAL A 40 10.92 6.01 2.12
N GLY A 41 10.48 6.35 3.33
CA GLY A 41 11.18 7.31 4.17
C GLY A 41 10.48 7.59 5.50
N LEU A 42 11.10 8.50 6.24
CA LEU A 42 10.57 9.06 7.49
C LEU A 42 10.28 10.55 7.27
N VAL A 43 9.24 11.06 7.90
CA VAL A 43 8.96 12.49 8.01
C VAL A 43 9.14 12.91 9.46
N ASP A 44 10.01 13.89 9.70
CA ASP A 44 10.17 14.49 11.02
C ASP A 44 8.90 15.26 11.39
N LEU A 45 8.29 14.86 12.51
CA LEU A 45 7.20 15.57 13.14
C LEU A 45 7.79 16.24 14.39
N GLU A 46 7.79 17.57 14.44
CA GLU A 46 8.56 18.35 15.43
C GLU A 46 8.23 18.03 16.91
N GLU A 47 7.06 17.45 17.18
CA GLU A 47 6.56 17.17 18.53
C GLU A 47 6.07 15.71 18.72
N GLU A 48 6.26 14.82 17.74
CA GLU A 48 5.74 13.44 17.75
C GLU A 48 6.79 12.44 17.23
N GLU A 49 6.51 11.13 17.33
CA GLU A 49 7.35 10.13 16.68
C GLU A 49 7.39 10.37 15.15
N PRO A 50 8.56 10.18 14.51
CA PRO A 50 8.70 10.41 13.08
C PRO A 50 7.72 9.52 12.31
N GLY A 51 6.90 10.16 11.47
CA GLY A 51 5.92 9.45 10.65
C GLY A 51 6.60 8.63 9.55
N LEU A 52 5.97 7.54 9.14
CA LEU A 52 6.39 6.78 7.96
C LEU A 52 5.79 7.38 6.69
N VAL A 53 6.57 7.39 5.61
CA VAL A 53 6.08 7.73 4.28
C VAL A 53 5.91 6.46 3.48
N ASP A 54 4.65 6.04 3.28
CA ASP A 54 4.29 4.83 2.53
C ASP A 54 3.87 5.15 1.10
N HIS A 55 4.37 4.36 0.14
CA HIS A 55 4.04 4.52 -1.27
C HIS A 55 3.48 3.22 -1.87
N PRO A 56 2.41 3.26 -2.68
CA PRO A 56 1.85 2.06 -3.29
C PRO A 56 2.85 1.40 -4.24
N LEU A 57 2.97 0.07 -4.15
CA LEU A 57 3.83 -0.76 -4.99
C LEU A 57 3.05 -1.33 -6.18
N PHE A 58 3.26 -0.80 -7.39
CA PHE A 58 2.60 -1.32 -8.59
C PHE A 58 3.27 -2.58 -9.17
N PHE A 59 4.56 -2.73 -8.93
CA PHE A 59 5.37 -3.86 -9.40
C PHE A 59 6.16 -4.43 -8.23
N CYS A 60 6.33 -5.75 -8.24
CA CYS A 60 7.15 -6.44 -7.26
C CYS A 60 8.61 -5.99 -7.40
N PRO A 61 9.26 -5.50 -6.32
CA PRO A 61 10.64 -5.06 -6.37
C PRO A 61 11.64 -6.21 -6.60
N PHE A 62 11.22 -7.46 -6.37
CA PHE A 62 12.07 -8.65 -6.49
C PHE A 62 12.03 -9.27 -7.89
N CYS A 63 10.83 -9.51 -8.44
CA CYS A 63 10.66 -10.22 -9.71
C CYS A 63 10.08 -9.35 -10.85
N GLY A 64 9.74 -8.09 -10.58
CA GLY A 64 9.18 -7.16 -11.58
C GLY A 64 7.75 -7.45 -12.02
N THR A 65 7.09 -8.46 -11.43
CA THR A 65 5.69 -8.78 -11.75
C THR A 65 4.78 -7.64 -11.32
N LYS A 66 3.81 -7.28 -12.17
CA LYS A 66 2.80 -6.27 -11.84
C LYS A 66 1.88 -6.80 -10.75
N LEU A 67 1.79 -6.09 -9.62
CA LEU A 67 1.00 -6.47 -8.44
C LEU A 67 -0.37 -5.80 -8.43
N GLN A 68 -0.42 -4.52 -8.85
CA GLN A 68 -1.62 -3.68 -8.82
C GLN A 68 -1.50 -2.56 -9.86
N THR A 69 -2.61 -2.01 -10.30
CA THR A 69 -2.68 -0.88 -11.24
C THR A 69 -2.98 0.44 -10.53
N PRO A 70 -2.65 1.59 -11.14
CA PRO A 70 -3.06 2.90 -10.63
C PRO A 70 -4.56 3.04 -10.44
N GLU A 71 -5.35 2.44 -11.34
CA GLU A 71 -6.82 2.47 -11.29
C GLU A 71 -7.34 1.65 -10.09
N GLU A 72 -6.80 0.45 -9.86
CA GLU A 72 -7.15 -0.37 -8.69
C GLU A 72 -6.76 0.30 -7.38
N VAL A 73 -5.56 0.91 -7.31
CA VAL A 73 -5.12 1.63 -6.12
C VAL A 73 -6.00 2.83 -5.85
N ARG A 74 -6.37 3.63 -6.86
CA ARG A 74 -7.30 4.75 -6.68
C ARG A 74 -8.68 4.29 -6.23
N ALA A 75 -9.19 3.20 -6.79
CA ALA A 75 -10.49 2.65 -6.40
C ALA A 75 -10.50 2.14 -4.96
N LYS A 76 -9.37 1.58 -4.50
CA LYS A 76 -9.21 1.05 -3.13
C LYS A 76 -8.92 2.14 -2.10
N ALA A 77 -7.92 2.97 -2.37
CA ALA A 77 -7.48 4.05 -1.48
C ALA A 77 -8.45 5.25 -1.46
N GLY A 78 -9.22 5.46 -2.53
CA GLY A 78 -10.24 6.51 -2.62
C GLY A 78 -11.60 6.14 -2.02
N ALA A 79 -11.82 4.87 -1.66
CA ALA A 79 -13.09 4.43 -1.06
C ALA A 79 -13.32 4.99 0.37
N GLU A 80 -12.31 5.60 0.98
CA GLU A 80 -12.40 6.29 2.28
C GLU A 80 -12.14 7.81 2.17
N GLY A 81 -12.16 8.39 0.97
CA GLY A 81 -11.75 9.79 0.76
C GLY A 81 -12.45 10.55 -0.38
N ASP A 82 -13.70 10.21 -0.71
CA ASP A 82 -14.54 11.04 -1.59
C ASP A 82 -15.56 11.83 -0.74
N ASP A 83 -15.10 12.95 -0.18
CA ASP A 83 -15.96 14.14 -0.13
C ASP A 83 -15.61 14.92 -1.41
N ASP A 84 -16.45 14.68 -2.41
CA ASP A 84 -16.55 15.45 -3.64
C ASP A 84 -16.58 16.97 -3.34
N GLU A 85 -15.58 17.70 -3.84
CA GLU A 85 -15.85 19.07 -4.28
C GLU A 85 -15.06 19.41 -5.56
N GLU A 86 -15.40 18.75 -6.66
CA GLU A 86 -15.45 19.44 -7.95
C GLU A 86 -16.80 20.16 -8.07
N THR A 87 -17.00 21.25 -7.32
CA THR A 87 -18.04 22.22 -7.68
C THR A 87 -17.52 23.17 -8.75
N LYS A 88 -17.71 22.75 -10.00
CA LYS A 88 -17.84 23.62 -11.17
C LYS A 88 -18.78 24.79 -10.86
N SER A 89 -18.31 26.05 -11.00
CA SER A 89 -19.03 27.30 -11.34
C SER A 89 -18.17 28.50 -10.87
N ALA A 90 -17.97 29.62 -11.56
CA ALA A 90 -18.33 30.19 -12.84
C ALA A 90 -17.48 31.46 -13.01
#